data_AF-A0A947H7W7-F1
#
_entry.id   AF-A0A947H7W7-F1
#
_cell.length_a   1.000
_cell.length_b   1.000
_cell.length_c   1.000
_cell.angle_alpha   90.00
_cell.angle_beta   90.00
_cell.angle_gamma   90.00
#
_symmetry.space_group_name_H-M   'P 1'
#
loop_
_entity.id
_entity.type
_entity.pdbx_description
1 polymer ?
#
loop_
_entity_poly.entity_id
_entity_poly.type
_entity_poly.pdbx_seq_one_letter_code
_entity_poly.pdbx_strand_id
1 'polypeptide(L)'
;MPQYFQIRIQAFCSRLFPLLCLLYLQACSAAAILPLPPLPSGVTQKDTGSNWEISPSGTPQVGLVFYPGGLVSPEAYLPLLAPLAEKGVKVLITKPFLNLAVFDAEAALAIAKKEPQLKWFLAGHSLGGAMAVKAAKKEPALFAGLALLGAYADKNDAIAEAKLPVLSISASLDGLSTPTKIEAAKGYLPASTQYRVIEGGNHAQFGNYGPQQGDGKASGAKALSYLRSPDCNCPTSPELR
;
A
#
# COMPACT_ATOMS: atom_id res chain seq x y z
N MET A 1 17.91 -25.68 -43.33
CA MET A 1 18.30 -24.72 -42.28
C MET A 1 17.42 -23.45 -42.29
N PRO A 2 16.20 -23.48 -41.71
CA PRO A 2 15.61 -22.21 -41.25
C PRO A 2 14.91 -22.24 -39.87
N GLN A 3 14.58 -23.41 -39.33
CA GLN A 3 13.74 -23.52 -38.13
C GLN A 3 14.51 -23.22 -36.83
N TYR A 4 15.81 -23.50 -36.79
CA TYR A 4 16.67 -23.25 -35.62
C TYR A 4 16.97 -21.76 -35.38
N PHE A 5 16.93 -20.93 -36.42
CA PHE A 5 17.25 -19.50 -36.33
C PHE A 5 16.04 -18.66 -35.85
N GLN A 6 14.83 -19.03 -36.28
CA GLN A 6 13.57 -18.38 -35.87
C GLN A 6 13.27 -18.56 -34.38
N ILE A 7 13.50 -19.77 -33.84
CA ILE A 7 13.27 -20.08 -32.42
C ILE A 7 14.16 -19.24 -31.50
N ARG A 8 15.41 -18.95 -31.90
CA ARG A 8 16.33 -18.14 -31.09
C ARG A 8 15.99 -16.65 -31.11
N ILE A 9 15.47 -16.11 -32.21
CA ILE A 9 15.01 -14.70 -32.26
C ILE A 9 13.74 -14.53 -31.41
N GLN A 10 12.82 -15.49 -31.45
CA GLN A 10 11.58 -15.44 -30.66
C GLN A 10 11.85 -15.59 -29.15
N ALA A 11 12.81 -16.44 -28.76
CA ALA A 11 13.28 -16.57 -27.37
C ALA A 11 14.10 -15.35 -26.90
N PHE A 12 14.83 -14.68 -27.80
CA PHE A 12 15.58 -13.47 -27.48
C PHE A 12 14.65 -12.26 -27.35
N CYS A 13 13.70 -12.06 -28.28
CA CYS A 13 12.69 -11.00 -28.20
C CYS A 13 11.73 -11.17 -27.02
N SER A 14 11.32 -12.39 -26.67
CA SER A 14 10.46 -12.64 -25.49
C SER A 14 11.15 -12.42 -24.15
N ARG A 15 12.50 -12.39 -24.12
CA ARG A 15 13.29 -12.07 -22.92
C ARG A 15 13.76 -10.61 -22.89
N LEU A 16 14.08 -10.00 -24.04
CA LEU A 16 14.48 -8.60 -24.13
C LEU A 16 13.29 -7.64 -24.04
N PHE A 17 12.12 -7.98 -24.59
CA PHE A 17 10.94 -7.11 -24.58
C PHE A 17 10.41 -6.81 -23.18
N PRO A 18 10.25 -7.78 -22.24
CA PRO A 18 9.89 -7.46 -20.86
C PRO A 18 10.99 -6.69 -20.13
N LEU A 19 12.27 -6.91 -20.46
CA LEU A 19 13.40 -6.19 -19.86
C LEU A 19 13.45 -4.72 -20.35
N LEU A 20 13.22 -4.49 -21.64
CA LEU A 20 13.11 -3.16 -22.25
C LEU A 20 11.83 -2.45 -21.82
N CYS A 21 10.71 -3.15 -21.63
CA CYS A 21 9.52 -2.61 -20.97
C CYS A 21 9.81 -2.25 -19.51
N LEU A 22 10.55 -3.06 -18.77
CA LEU A 22 10.97 -2.76 -17.40
C LEU A 22 11.86 -1.50 -17.35
N LEU A 23 12.85 -1.40 -18.24
CA LEU A 23 13.73 -0.25 -18.35
C LEU A 23 12.98 1.02 -18.78
N TYR A 24 11.99 0.87 -19.68
CA TYR A 24 11.13 1.97 -20.13
C TYR A 24 10.15 2.43 -19.04
N LEU A 25 9.58 1.51 -18.27
CA LEU A 25 8.75 1.79 -17.08
C LEU A 25 9.58 2.46 -15.97
N GLN A 26 10.83 2.04 -15.78
CA GLN A 26 11.75 2.69 -14.83
C GLN A 26 12.11 4.12 -15.24
N ALA A 27 12.31 4.38 -16.54
CA ALA A 27 12.63 5.70 -17.04
C ALA A 27 11.44 6.69 -16.99
N CYS A 28 10.21 6.22 -16.80
CA CYS A 28 9.00 7.05 -16.92
C CYS A 28 8.15 7.19 -15.65
N SER A 29 8.47 6.54 -14.52
CA SER A 29 7.44 6.37 -13.46
C SER A 29 7.92 6.31 -12.01
N ALA A 30 9.11 6.81 -11.67
CA ALA A 30 9.40 7.11 -10.27
C ALA A 30 8.90 8.53 -9.96
N ALA A 31 7.71 8.64 -9.37
CA ALA A 31 7.24 9.92 -8.88
C ALA A 31 8.21 10.43 -7.81
N ALA A 32 8.69 11.67 -7.97
CA ALA A 32 9.68 12.24 -7.08
C ALA A 32 9.14 12.30 -5.64
N ILE A 33 9.91 11.76 -4.68
CA ILE A 33 9.58 11.85 -3.25
C ILE A 33 9.61 13.33 -2.87
N LEU A 34 8.58 13.79 -2.17
CA LEU A 34 8.54 15.15 -1.63
C LEU A 34 9.37 15.21 -0.34
N PRO A 35 9.80 16.40 0.10
CA PRO A 35 10.54 16.54 1.36
C PRO A 35 9.84 15.82 2.51
N LEU A 36 10.59 14.99 3.23
CA LEU A 36 10.08 14.23 4.37
C LEU A 36 10.15 15.10 5.63
N PRO A 37 9.09 15.14 6.45
CA PRO A 37 9.15 15.74 7.78
C PRO A 37 10.09 14.92 8.68
N PRO A 38 10.59 15.51 9.78
CA PRO A 38 11.30 14.74 10.78
C PRO A 38 10.41 13.63 11.36
N LEU A 39 11.04 12.56 11.82
CA LEU A 39 10.31 11.53 12.55
C LEU A 39 9.70 12.11 13.83
N PRO A 40 8.56 11.58 14.25
CA PRO A 40 7.95 12.02 15.49
C PRO A 40 8.80 11.65 16.72
N SER A 41 8.54 12.29 17.86
CA SER A 41 9.38 12.12 19.06
C SER A 41 9.22 10.73 19.66
N GLY A 42 10.32 10.13 20.12
CA GLY A 42 10.31 8.79 20.71
C GLY A 42 10.05 7.66 19.70
N VAL A 43 10.10 7.95 18.40
CA VAL A 43 10.04 6.97 17.32
C VAL A 43 11.43 6.73 16.75
N THR A 44 11.74 5.49 16.42
CA THR A 44 12.99 5.12 15.74
C THR A 44 12.69 4.59 14.34
N GLN A 45 13.60 4.85 13.39
CA GLN A 45 13.56 4.26 12.05
C GLN A 45 14.83 3.47 11.81
N LYS A 46 14.68 2.26 11.27
CA LYS A 46 15.79 1.37 10.93
C LYS A 46 15.58 0.76 9.54
N ASP A 47 16.65 0.76 8.74
CA ASP A 47 16.69 -0.02 7.52
C ASP A 47 17.05 -1.48 7.84
N THR A 48 16.22 -2.42 7.42
CA THR A 48 16.48 -3.86 7.58
C THR A 48 16.92 -4.52 6.27
N GLY A 49 17.09 -3.73 5.20
CA GLY A 49 17.33 -4.21 3.84
C GLY A 49 16.02 -4.56 3.13
N SER A 50 15.20 -5.42 3.74
CA SER A 50 13.89 -5.82 3.18
C SER A 50 12.73 -4.91 3.57
N ASN A 51 12.87 -4.11 4.63
CA ASN A 51 11.83 -3.20 5.12
C ASN A 51 12.43 -1.94 5.74
N TRP A 52 11.66 -0.84 5.74
CA TRP A 52 11.79 0.18 6.77
C TRP A 52 11.03 -0.27 8.01
N GLU A 53 11.73 -0.36 9.14
CA GLU A 53 11.12 -0.57 10.44
C GLU A 53 11.00 0.75 11.18
N ILE A 54 9.79 1.07 11.62
CA ILE A 54 9.47 2.24 12.42
C ILE A 54 8.92 1.74 13.74
N SER A 55 9.67 1.95 14.82
CA SER A 55 9.39 1.33 16.11
C SER A 55 9.09 2.39 17.17
N PRO A 56 8.06 2.16 18.03
CA PRO A 56 7.83 2.98 19.21
C PRO A 56 8.98 2.85 20.21
N SER A 57 9.06 3.78 21.15
CA SER A 57 10.03 3.74 22.26
C SER A 57 9.76 2.62 23.29
N GLY A 58 8.52 2.13 23.36
CA GLY A 58 8.11 1.02 24.22
C GLY A 58 8.00 -0.32 23.49
N THR A 59 7.60 -1.38 24.22
CA THR A 59 7.31 -2.69 23.61
C THR A 59 5.95 -2.66 22.90
N PRO A 60 5.91 -2.77 21.56
CA PRO A 60 4.65 -2.79 20.83
C PRO A 60 3.86 -4.07 21.15
N GLN A 61 2.54 -3.97 21.12
CA GLN A 61 1.59 -5.11 21.13
C GLN A 61 0.89 -5.27 19.78
N VAL A 62 0.96 -4.24 18.95
CA VAL A 62 0.31 -4.15 17.64
C VAL A 62 1.38 -3.86 16.59
N GLY A 63 1.26 -4.54 15.46
CA GLY A 63 2.09 -4.33 14.30
C GLY A 63 1.28 -3.98 13.06
N LEU A 64 1.85 -3.20 12.16
CA LEU A 64 1.31 -2.92 10.83
C LEU A 64 2.36 -3.28 9.78
N VAL A 65 2.01 -4.16 8.85
CA VAL A 65 2.79 -4.34 7.61
C VAL A 65 2.13 -3.51 6.52
N PHE A 66 2.89 -2.61 5.91
CA PHE A 66 2.42 -1.75 4.85
C PHE A 66 3.12 -2.06 3.52
N TYR A 67 2.32 -2.28 2.49
CA TYR A 67 2.77 -2.46 1.11
C TYR A 67 2.68 -1.15 0.31
N PRO A 68 3.83 -0.59 -0.14
CA PRO A 68 3.87 0.56 -1.03
C PRO A 68 3.15 0.34 -2.36
N GLY A 69 2.65 1.42 -2.95
CA GLY A 69 2.20 1.45 -4.34
C GLY A 69 3.33 1.09 -5.32
N GLY A 70 2.95 0.51 -6.47
CA GLY A 70 3.90 0.13 -7.50
C GLY A 70 4.70 1.34 -8.00
N LEU A 71 6.02 1.19 -8.10
CA LEU A 71 6.96 2.24 -8.51
C LEU A 71 7.02 3.48 -7.58
N VAL A 72 6.34 3.44 -6.44
CA VAL A 72 6.45 4.48 -5.40
C VAL A 72 7.47 4.06 -4.37
N SER A 73 8.38 4.97 -4.02
CA SER A 73 9.38 4.69 -2.99
C SER A 73 8.70 4.42 -1.62
N PRO A 74 9.17 3.42 -0.85
CA PRO A 74 8.68 3.13 0.49
C PRO A 74 8.71 4.34 1.44
N GLU A 75 9.73 5.20 1.31
CA GLU A 75 9.93 6.41 2.12
C GLU A 75 8.80 7.41 1.95
N ALA A 76 8.11 7.43 0.81
CA ALA A 76 6.99 8.34 0.58
C ALA A 76 5.82 8.11 1.56
N TYR A 77 5.75 6.95 2.22
CA TYR A 77 4.70 6.65 3.20
C TYR A 77 5.10 6.95 4.65
N LEU A 78 6.37 7.32 4.91
CA LEU A 78 6.82 7.67 6.26
C LEU A 78 5.95 8.74 6.93
N PRO A 79 5.55 9.85 6.26
CA PRO A 79 4.74 10.89 6.91
C PRO A 79 3.36 10.38 7.35
N LEU A 80 2.79 9.45 6.58
CA LEU A 80 1.49 8.85 6.87
C LEU A 80 1.58 7.84 8.01
N LEU A 81 2.67 7.06 8.05
CA LEU A 81 2.74 5.87 8.88
C LEU A 81 3.53 6.05 10.18
N ALA A 82 4.54 6.93 10.21
CA ALA A 82 5.35 7.18 11.40
C ALA A 82 4.51 7.66 12.61
N PRO A 83 3.45 8.48 12.46
CA PRO A 83 2.57 8.85 13.59
C PRO A 83 1.86 7.66 14.26
N LEU A 84 1.76 6.50 13.59
CA LEU A 84 1.23 5.29 14.24
C LEU A 84 2.21 4.73 15.28
N ALA A 85 3.52 4.90 15.07
CA ALA A 85 4.53 4.49 16.03
C ALA A 85 4.50 5.33 17.31
N GLU A 86 4.15 6.62 17.24
CA GLU A 86 3.88 7.40 18.47
C GLU A 86 2.75 6.81 19.31
N LYS A 87 1.78 6.17 18.65
CA LYS A 87 0.64 5.51 19.29
C LYS A 87 0.93 4.07 19.71
N GLY A 88 2.20 3.64 19.67
CA GLY A 88 2.64 2.32 20.13
C GLY A 88 2.55 1.20 19.08
N VAL A 89 2.36 1.53 17.80
CA VAL A 89 2.29 0.54 16.71
C VAL A 89 3.67 0.35 16.09
N LYS A 90 4.16 -0.89 16.00
CA LYS A 90 5.32 -1.20 15.16
C LYS A 90 4.91 -1.17 13.70
N VAL A 91 5.59 -0.38 12.86
CA VAL A 91 5.29 -0.31 11.43
C VAL A 91 6.44 -0.90 10.62
N LEU A 92 6.12 -1.77 9.68
CA LEU A 92 7.04 -2.31 8.68
C LEU A 92 6.56 -1.92 7.29
N ILE A 93 7.30 -1.04 6.61
CA ILE A 93 7.06 -0.69 5.22
C ILE A 93 7.93 -1.58 4.35
N THR A 94 7.30 -2.46 3.57
CA THR A 94 8.03 -3.42 2.73
C THR A 94 8.84 -2.72 1.65
N LYS A 95 10.05 -3.20 1.39
CA LYS A 95 10.90 -2.76 0.26
C LYS A 95 10.89 -3.86 -0.80
N PRO A 96 9.90 -3.88 -1.71
CA PRO A 96 9.91 -4.85 -2.79
C PRO A 96 11.15 -4.65 -3.66
N PHE A 97 11.82 -5.74 -4.01
CA PHE A 97 12.97 -5.70 -4.92
C PHE A 97 12.55 -5.05 -6.26
N LEU A 98 13.28 -4.01 -6.69
CA LEU A 98 12.99 -3.17 -7.87
C LEU A 98 11.66 -2.38 -7.84
N ASN A 99 11.07 -2.11 -6.67
CA ASN A 99 9.76 -1.43 -6.53
C ASN A 99 8.59 -2.15 -7.26
N LEU A 100 8.77 -3.43 -7.58
CA LEU A 100 7.74 -4.29 -8.16
C LEU A 100 7.02 -5.03 -7.02
N ALA A 101 6.08 -4.33 -6.37
CA ALA A 101 5.25 -4.89 -5.30
C ALA A 101 4.57 -6.24 -5.66
N VAL A 102 4.43 -6.54 -6.96
CA VAL A 102 3.80 -7.75 -7.53
C VAL A 102 4.32 -9.07 -6.94
N PHE A 103 5.56 -9.14 -6.43
CA PHE A 103 6.18 -10.42 -6.04
C PHE A 103 6.19 -10.73 -4.54
N ASP A 104 5.74 -9.83 -3.66
CA ASP A 104 6.01 -9.99 -2.23
C ASP A 104 4.77 -9.97 -1.32
N ALA A 105 3.65 -10.55 -1.77
CA ALA A 105 2.52 -10.82 -0.88
C ALA A 105 2.90 -11.73 0.31
N GLU A 106 4.06 -12.41 0.24
CA GLU A 106 4.54 -13.32 1.28
C GLU A 106 5.34 -12.62 2.39
N ALA A 107 5.92 -11.43 2.16
CA ALA A 107 6.64 -10.68 3.20
C ALA A 107 5.81 -10.52 4.48
N ALA A 108 4.55 -10.11 4.36
CA ALA A 108 3.70 -9.91 5.52
C ALA A 108 3.44 -11.21 6.29
N LEU A 109 3.32 -12.34 5.58
CA LEU A 109 3.16 -13.66 6.21
C LEU A 109 4.42 -14.04 6.99
N ALA A 110 5.60 -13.85 6.39
CA ALA A 110 6.88 -14.15 7.04
C ALA A 110 7.11 -13.27 8.28
N ILE A 111 6.79 -11.98 8.16
CA ILE A 111 6.84 -11.02 9.28
C ILE A 111 5.90 -11.46 10.41
N ALA A 112 4.62 -11.70 10.10
CA ALA A 112 3.62 -12.02 11.11
C ALA A 112 3.94 -13.32 11.85
N LYS A 113 4.45 -14.33 11.13
CA LYS A 113 4.87 -15.61 11.73
C LYS A 113 6.13 -15.49 12.59
N LYS A 114 7.02 -14.54 12.29
CA LYS A 114 8.26 -14.31 13.05
C LYS A 114 8.00 -13.62 14.39
N GLU A 115 6.97 -12.78 14.45
CA GLU A 115 6.58 -12.04 15.67
C GLU A 115 5.11 -12.34 16.03
N PRO A 116 4.78 -13.61 16.37
CA PRO A 116 3.40 -14.04 16.59
C PRO A 116 2.78 -13.44 17.86
N GLN A 117 3.59 -12.86 18.74
CA GLN A 117 3.12 -12.13 19.93
C GLN A 117 2.44 -10.79 19.59
N LEU A 118 2.69 -10.24 18.39
CA LEU A 118 2.08 -9.00 17.95
C LEU A 118 0.76 -9.27 17.24
N LYS A 119 -0.23 -8.44 17.52
CA LYS A 119 -1.47 -8.40 16.74
C LYS A 119 -1.22 -7.63 15.44
N TRP A 120 -1.07 -8.37 14.34
CA TRP A 120 -0.71 -7.79 13.04
C TRP A 120 -1.91 -7.28 12.25
N PHE A 121 -1.75 -6.10 11.65
CA PHE A 121 -2.63 -5.52 10.65
C PHE A 121 -1.92 -5.42 9.32
N LEU A 122 -2.69 -5.47 8.24
CA LEU A 122 -2.21 -5.23 6.89
C LEU A 122 -2.71 -3.89 6.38
N ALA A 123 -1.86 -3.23 5.60
CA ALA A 123 -2.29 -2.12 4.77
C ALA A 123 -1.52 -2.07 3.46
N GLY A 124 -2.08 -1.40 2.47
CA GLY A 124 -1.32 -1.09 1.28
C GLY A 124 -1.98 -0.05 0.40
N HIS A 125 -1.15 0.63 -0.38
CA HIS A 125 -1.58 1.61 -1.36
C HIS A 125 -1.59 1.03 -2.78
N SER A 126 -2.63 1.28 -3.56
CA SER A 126 -2.71 0.90 -4.98
C SER A 126 -2.39 -0.59 -5.21
N LEU A 127 -1.40 -0.91 -6.05
CA LEU A 127 -0.88 -2.26 -6.24
C LEU A 127 -0.48 -2.95 -4.92
N GLY A 128 0.12 -2.21 -3.97
CA GLY A 128 0.45 -2.74 -2.64
C GLY A 128 -0.80 -3.13 -1.84
N GLY A 129 -1.90 -2.39 -2.00
CA GLY A 129 -3.20 -2.77 -1.44
C GLY A 129 -3.70 -4.11 -2.00
N ALA A 130 -3.54 -4.34 -3.30
CA ALA A 130 -3.86 -5.64 -3.90
C ALA A 130 -2.98 -6.77 -3.34
N MET A 131 -1.71 -6.51 -3.03
CA MET A 131 -0.84 -7.50 -2.38
C MET A 131 -1.27 -7.77 -0.93
N ALA A 132 -1.70 -6.73 -0.21
CA ALA A 132 -2.26 -6.89 1.13
C ALA A 132 -3.53 -7.77 1.13
N VAL A 133 -4.41 -7.62 0.13
CA VAL A 133 -5.56 -8.54 -0.06
C VAL A 133 -5.09 -9.97 -0.29
N LYS A 134 -4.09 -10.18 -1.16
CA LYS A 134 -3.53 -11.52 -1.42
C LYS A 134 -2.96 -12.17 -0.16
N ALA A 135 -2.21 -11.41 0.63
CA ALA A 135 -1.68 -11.86 1.91
C ALA A 135 -2.80 -12.25 2.89
N ALA A 136 -3.81 -11.39 3.02
CA ALA A 136 -4.98 -11.63 3.86
C ALA A 136 -5.78 -12.87 3.41
N LYS A 137 -5.97 -13.07 2.10
CA LYS A 137 -6.65 -14.24 1.55
C LYS A 137 -5.91 -15.53 1.86
N LYS A 138 -4.58 -15.51 1.77
CA LYS A 138 -3.73 -16.69 1.93
C LYS A 138 -3.79 -17.24 3.36
N GLU A 139 -3.65 -16.38 4.37
CA GLU A 139 -3.73 -16.78 5.79
C GLU A 139 -4.46 -15.73 6.64
N PRO A 140 -5.81 -15.66 6.55
CA PRO A 140 -6.59 -14.61 7.19
C PRO A 140 -6.47 -14.60 8.72
N ALA A 141 -6.19 -15.75 9.33
CA ALA A 141 -6.04 -15.88 10.78
C ALA A 141 -4.79 -15.19 11.36
N LEU A 142 -3.80 -14.84 10.52
CA LEU A 142 -2.61 -14.11 10.96
C LEU A 142 -2.88 -12.62 11.20
N PHE A 143 -3.96 -12.09 10.64
CA PHE A 143 -4.20 -10.66 10.59
C PHE A 143 -5.49 -10.27 11.30
N ALA A 144 -5.42 -9.20 12.08
CA ALA A 144 -6.54 -8.65 12.81
C ALA A 144 -7.40 -7.68 11.99
N GLY A 145 -6.89 -7.20 10.85
CA GLY A 145 -7.62 -6.32 9.95
C GLY A 145 -6.78 -5.91 8.73
N LEU A 146 -7.46 -5.33 7.75
CA LEU A 146 -6.89 -4.88 6.48
C LEU A 146 -7.34 -3.44 6.17
N ALA A 147 -6.40 -2.58 5.79
CA ALA A 147 -6.69 -1.25 5.26
C ALA A 147 -6.23 -1.10 3.80
N LEU A 148 -7.13 -0.66 2.93
CA LEU A 148 -6.86 -0.40 1.52
C LEU A 148 -6.85 1.10 1.27
N LEU A 149 -5.76 1.62 0.71
CA LEU A 149 -5.61 3.04 0.38
C LEU A 149 -5.55 3.15 -1.14
N GLY A 150 -6.50 3.86 -1.76
CA GLY A 150 -6.56 3.99 -3.23
C GLY A 150 -6.44 2.63 -3.94
N ALA A 151 -7.09 1.59 -3.40
CA ALA A 151 -6.93 0.21 -3.84
C ALA A 151 -8.23 -0.58 -3.73
N TYR A 152 -8.32 -1.66 -4.50
CA TYR A 152 -9.43 -2.58 -4.52
C TYR A 152 -8.95 -4.03 -4.64
N ALA A 153 -9.78 -4.98 -4.19
CA ALA A 153 -9.52 -6.40 -4.38
C ALA A 153 -9.80 -6.81 -5.83
N ASP A 154 -8.98 -7.71 -6.38
CA ASP A 154 -9.30 -8.40 -7.63
C ASP A 154 -10.34 -9.51 -7.37
N LYS A 155 -11.14 -9.84 -8.39
CA LYS A 155 -12.11 -10.94 -8.31
C LYS A 155 -11.46 -12.26 -7.89
N ASN A 156 -10.27 -12.54 -8.40
CA ASN A 156 -9.55 -13.78 -8.09
C ASN A 156 -8.96 -13.79 -6.69
N ASP A 157 -8.89 -12.63 -6.03
CA ASP A 157 -8.38 -12.45 -4.67
C ASP A 157 -9.49 -12.05 -3.69
N ALA A 158 -10.76 -12.25 -4.07
CA ALA A 158 -11.90 -11.94 -3.22
C ALA A 158 -11.80 -12.60 -1.85
N ILE A 159 -12.14 -11.82 -0.83
CA ILE A 159 -12.20 -12.19 0.59
C ILE A 159 -13.58 -11.88 1.18
N ALA A 160 -14.63 -11.86 0.35
CA ALA A 160 -15.99 -11.48 0.74
C ALA A 160 -16.57 -12.30 1.91
N GLU A 161 -16.15 -13.56 2.03
CA GLU A 161 -16.60 -14.47 3.09
C GLU A 161 -15.68 -14.46 4.33
N ALA A 162 -14.57 -13.71 4.29
CA ALA A 162 -13.63 -13.64 5.40
C ALA A 162 -14.22 -12.84 6.57
N LYS A 163 -13.99 -13.31 7.80
CA LYS A 163 -14.32 -12.59 9.04
C LYS A 163 -13.23 -11.58 9.42
N LEU A 164 -12.66 -10.90 8.43
CA LEU A 164 -11.59 -9.93 8.60
C LEU A 164 -12.17 -8.51 8.56
N PRO A 165 -11.97 -7.67 9.58
CA PRO A 165 -12.32 -6.26 9.48
C PRO A 165 -11.55 -5.57 8.35
N VAL A 166 -12.26 -4.89 7.45
CA VAL A 166 -11.66 -4.16 6.32
C VAL A 166 -12.07 -2.69 6.35
N LEU A 167 -11.08 -1.81 6.15
CA LEU A 167 -11.26 -0.38 5.88
C LEU A 167 -10.80 -0.08 4.46
N SER A 168 -11.68 0.45 3.62
CA SER A 168 -11.35 0.92 2.27
C SER A 168 -11.41 2.45 2.25
N ILE A 169 -10.26 3.07 2.02
CA ILE A 169 -10.11 4.52 1.85
C ILE A 169 -9.81 4.79 0.38
N SER A 170 -10.70 5.51 -0.28
CA SER A 170 -10.58 5.91 -1.69
C SER A 170 -10.55 7.42 -1.81
N ALA A 171 -10.27 7.94 -3.00
CA ALA A 171 -10.26 9.37 -3.26
C ALA A 171 -11.18 9.70 -4.45
N SER A 172 -11.93 10.80 -4.36
CA SER A 172 -13.03 11.08 -5.29
C SER A 172 -12.55 11.41 -6.72
N LEU A 173 -11.30 11.87 -6.86
CA LEU A 173 -10.65 12.22 -8.14
C LEU A 173 -9.50 11.26 -8.48
N ASP A 174 -9.45 10.08 -7.87
CA ASP A 174 -8.46 9.06 -8.19
C ASP A 174 -8.59 8.61 -9.64
N GLY A 175 -7.55 8.82 -10.44
CA GLY A 175 -7.52 8.44 -11.86
C GLY A 175 -7.14 6.98 -12.12
N LEU A 176 -6.52 6.30 -11.14
CA LEU A 176 -6.01 4.93 -11.28
C LEU A 176 -6.96 3.91 -10.64
N SER A 177 -7.24 4.08 -9.35
CA SER A 177 -8.23 3.32 -8.58
C SER A 177 -9.54 4.10 -8.52
N THR A 178 -10.10 4.33 -9.72
CA THR A 178 -11.27 5.19 -9.91
C THR A 178 -12.46 4.81 -9.02
N PRO A 179 -13.33 5.77 -8.64
CA PRO A 179 -14.53 5.48 -7.86
C PRO A 179 -15.37 4.33 -8.45
N THR A 180 -15.47 4.26 -9.78
CA THR A 180 -16.16 3.15 -10.48
C THR A 180 -15.51 1.79 -10.22
N LYS A 181 -14.17 1.70 -10.22
CA LYS A 181 -13.45 0.46 -9.91
C LYS A 181 -13.64 0.06 -8.46
N ILE A 182 -13.60 1.02 -7.53
CA ILE A 182 -13.87 0.78 -6.10
C ILE A 182 -15.30 0.24 -5.91
N GLU A 183 -16.30 0.86 -6.55
CA GLU A 183 -17.70 0.42 -6.46
C GLU A 183 -17.88 -1.01 -7.00
N ALA A 184 -17.33 -1.29 -8.18
CA ALA A 184 -17.42 -2.61 -8.81
C ALA A 184 -16.75 -3.72 -7.98
N ALA A 185 -15.76 -3.37 -7.15
CA ALA A 185 -15.01 -4.32 -6.33
C ALA A 185 -15.59 -4.53 -4.92
N LYS A 186 -16.65 -3.80 -4.52
CA LYS A 186 -17.23 -3.95 -3.17
C LYS A 186 -17.65 -5.38 -2.85
N GLY A 187 -18.20 -6.08 -3.85
CA GLY A 187 -18.61 -7.48 -3.72
C GLY A 187 -17.46 -8.48 -3.50
N TYR A 188 -16.21 -8.05 -3.57
CA TYR A 188 -15.03 -8.90 -3.30
C TYR A 188 -14.49 -8.75 -1.88
N LEU A 189 -15.05 -7.82 -1.10
CA LEU A 189 -14.67 -7.58 0.30
C LEU A 189 -15.83 -7.97 1.23
N PRO A 190 -15.56 -8.21 2.53
CA PRO A 190 -16.62 -8.53 3.49
C PRO A 190 -17.72 -7.48 3.50
N ALA A 191 -18.97 -7.89 3.67
CA ALA A 191 -20.11 -6.95 3.73
C ALA A 191 -19.97 -5.92 4.89
N SER A 192 -19.19 -6.24 5.92
CA SER A 192 -18.84 -5.35 7.04
C SER A 192 -17.73 -4.34 6.73
N THR A 193 -17.25 -4.27 5.48
CA THR A 193 -16.19 -3.34 5.07
C THR A 193 -16.64 -1.90 5.27
N GLN A 194 -15.82 -1.11 5.95
CA GLN A 194 -16.06 0.32 6.08
C GLN A 194 -15.45 1.06 4.90
N TYR A 195 -16.24 1.86 4.19
CA TYR A 195 -15.78 2.69 3.09
C TYR A 195 -15.66 4.16 3.53
N ARG A 196 -14.57 4.81 3.15
CA ARG A 196 -14.31 6.24 3.34
C ARG A 196 -13.79 6.82 2.04
N VAL A 197 -14.26 8.01 1.70
CA VAL A 197 -13.84 8.74 0.50
C VAL A 197 -13.17 10.04 0.94
N ILE A 198 -11.97 10.30 0.43
CA ILE A 198 -11.29 11.58 0.55
C ILE A 198 -11.79 12.46 -0.59
N GLU A 199 -12.71 13.35 -0.26
CA GLU A 199 -13.28 14.31 -1.22
C GLU A 199 -12.21 15.28 -1.74
N GLY A 200 -12.15 15.43 -3.06
CA GLY A 200 -11.14 16.22 -3.77
C GLY A 200 -9.77 15.55 -3.87
N GLY A 201 -9.59 14.38 -3.25
CA GLY A 201 -8.33 13.65 -3.28
C GLY A 201 -8.07 12.94 -4.61
N ASN A 202 -6.81 12.72 -4.96
CA ASN A 202 -6.38 11.88 -6.08
C ASN A 202 -5.49 10.69 -5.62
N HIS A 203 -5.02 9.88 -6.57
CA HIS A 203 -4.25 8.66 -6.26
C HIS A 203 -2.92 8.97 -5.56
N ALA A 204 -2.19 9.99 -6.04
CA ALA A 204 -0.89 10.34 -5.51
C ALA A 204 -0.93 10.78 -4.03
N GLN A 205 -2.09 11.22 -3.53
CA GLN A 205 -2.23 11.76 -2.18
C GLN A 205 -2.27 10.73 -1.05
N PHE A 206 -2.20 9.44 -1.37
CA PHE A 206 -1.98 8.40 -0.36
C PHE A 206 -0.50 8.24 0.04
N GLY A 207 0.42 8.95 -0.61
CA GLY A 207 1.82 9.05 -0.20
C GLY A 207 2.40 10.45 -0.43
N ASN A 208 3.58 10.70 0.14
CA ASN A 208 4.29 11.97 0.04
C ASN A 208 5.21 11.99 -1.19
N TYR A 209 4.60 11.94 -2.37
CA TYR A 209 5.30 11.98 -3.66
C TYR A 209 4.56 12.88 -4.66
N GLY A 210 5.27 13.24 -5.73
CA GLY A 210 4.75 14.14 -6.76
C GLY A 210 3.62 13.54 -7.62
N PRO A 211 3.10 14.31 -8.59
CA PRO A 211 2.08 13.84 -9.51
C PRO A 211 2.48 12.54 -10.23
N GLN A 212 1.51 11.66 -10.45
CA GLN A 212 1.70 10.39 -11.14
C GLN A 212 1.02 10.39 -12.50
N GLN A 213 1.65 9.78 -13.51
CA GLN A 213 1.06 9.66 -14.84
C GLN A 213 -0.23 8.83 -14.78
N GLY A 214 -1.28 9.32 -15.45
CA GLY A 214 -2.60 8.70 -15.44
C GLY A 214 -3.46 9.05 -14.23
N ASP A 215 -2.94 9.83 -13.28
CA ASP A 215 -3.73 10.38 -12.17
C ASP A 215 -4.38 11.72 -12.54
N GLY A 216 -5.51 12.01 -11.89
CA GLY A 216 -6.16 13.31 -11.96
C GLY A 216 -5.42 14.38 -11.14
N LYS A 217 -5.84 15.64 -11.26
CA LYS A 217 -5.39 16.70 -10.33
C LYS A 217 -6.28 16.72 -9.10
N ALA A 218 -5.68 16.62 -7.92
CA ALA A 218 -6.39 16.87 -6.68
C ALA A 218 -6.97 18.30 -6.64
N SER A 219 -8.10 18.48 -5.97
CA SER A 219 -8.75 19.77 -5.80
C SER A 219 -9.13 20.04 -4.34
N GLY A 220 -8.99 21.29 -3.91
CA GLY A 220 -9.38 21.74 -2.57
C GLY A 220 -8.35 21.54 -1.46
N ALA A 221 -8.53 22.29 -0.36
CA ALA A 221 -7.59 22.33 0.78
C ALA A 221 -7.58 21.04 1.61
N LYS A 222 -8.71 20.32 1.71
CA LYS A 222 -8.82 19.06 2.49
C LYS A 222 -7.98 17.92 1.90
N ALA A 223 -7.94 17.80 0.57
CA ALA A 223 -7.09 16.86 -0.14
C ALA A 223 -5.60 17.12 0.17
N LEU A 224 -5.21 18.40 0.27
CA LEU A 224 -3.84 18.82 0.58
C LEU A 224 -3.48 18.69 2.07
N SER A 225 -4.47 18.67 2.98
CA SER A 225 -4.23 18.60 4.44
C SER A 225 -4.04 17.18 4.98
N TYR A 226 -4.60 16.14 4.33
CA TYR A 226 -4.38 14.73 4.73
C TYR A 226 -2.90 14.32 4.67
N LEU A 227 -2.10 14.99 3.84
CA LEU A 227 -0.65 14.80 3.74
C LEU A 227 0.17 15.70 4.68
N ARG A 228 -0.45 16.68 5.35
CA ARG A 228 0.28 17.79 5.99
C ARG A 228 -0.11 18.10 7.44
N SER A 229 -1.14 17.47 8.00
CA SER A 229 -1.54 17.75 9.38
C SER A 229 -1.08 16.64 10.33
N PRO A 230 -0.25 16.95 11.35
CA PRO A 230 -0.01 16.04 12.48
C PRO A 230 -1.29 15.79 13.30
N ASP A 231 -2.32 16.63 13.12
CA ASP A 231 -3.62 16.52 13.76
C ASP A 231 -4.62 15.82 12.85
N CYS A 232 -4.44 14.51 12.66
CA CYS A 232 -5.55 13.65 12.23
C CYS A 232 -6.59 13.59 13.35
N ASN A 233 -7.38 14.66 13.48
CA ASN A 233 -8.57 14.70 14.31
C ASN A 233 -9.63 13.84 13.60
N CYS A 234 -9.54 12.53 13.81
CA CYS A 234 -10.57 11.60 13.40
C CYS A 234 -11.88 12.07 14.06
N PRO A 235 -12.96 12.37 13.32
CA PRO A 235 -14.22 12.74 13.96
C PRO A 235 -14.61 11.61 14.91
N THR A 236 -14.61 11.91 16.20
CA THR A 236 -15.08 11.02 17.26
C THR A 236 -16.57 10.84 17.08
N SER A 237 -16.98 9.85 16.27
CA SER A 237 -18.36 9.39 16.29
C SER A 237 -18.62 8.79 17.68
N PRO A 238 -19.62 9.26 18.42
CA PRO A 238 -19.96 8.73 19.75
C PRO A 238 -20.57 7.31 19.72
N GLU A 239 -20.73 6.68 18.54
CA GLU A 239 -21.37 5.37 18.39
C GLU A 239 -20.45 4.16 18.63
N LEU A 240 -19.29 4.34 19.28
CA LEU A 240 -18.41 3.23 19.67
C LEU A 240 -18.03 3.28 21.16
N ARG A 241 -19.06 3.31 22.02
CA ARG A 241 -18.96 2.87 23.43
C ARG A 241 -19.67 1.55 23.62
#